data_AF-A0A0D0EC64-F1
#
_entry.id   AF-A0A0D0EC64-F1
#
_cell.length_a   1.000
_cell.length_b   1.000
_cell.length_c   1.000
_cell.angle_alpha   90.00
_cell.angle_beta   90.00
_cell.angle_gamma   90.00
#
_symmetry.space_group_name_H-M   'P 1'
#
loop_
_entity.id
_entity.type
_entity.pdbx_description
1 polymer ?
#
loop_
_entity_poly.entity_id
_entity_poly.type
_entity_poly.pdbx_seq_one_letter_code
_entity_poly.pdbx_strand_id
1 'polypeptide(L)'
;MADKCPVDHGEHSGDNCPIGPSARSTWASLFSKGTSSPNSSSLSTGREVSSIPRTSDAHWVYPSEAQFFAAMARKNHNPKAADMKSIVPIHNAVNERAWSEVLRWEAGRGGENCGGVKLVNFKGRPNDISPKARLMTLLGYTAPFDRHDWVVDRCGTRVRYVIDFYTGRGAASSDVSFYLDVRPAIDNWEGLRMRLGNTFDGLFGLQNSGAAPPS
;
A
#
# COMPACT_ATOMS: atom_id res chain seq x y z
N MET A 1 10.14 -2.78 -35.58
CA MET A 1 10.50 -1.50 -34.93
C MET A 1 9.99 -1.62 -33.51
N ALA A 2 10.89 -1.66 -32.52
CA ALA A 2 10.55 -1.97 -31.13
C ALA A 2 10.20 -0.68 -30.39
N ASP A 3 8.99 -0.62 -29.82
CA ASP A 3 8.56 0.52 -29.01
C ASP A 3 9.27 0.51 -27.66
N LYS A 4 10.17 1.49 -27.50
CA LYS A 4 10.94 1.75 -26.29
C LYS A 4 10.03 2.42 -25.26
N CYS A 5 9.86 1.79 -24.10
CA CYS A 5 9.09 2.36 -22.99
C CYS A 5 9.77 3.64 -22.47
N PRO A 6 9.03 4.73 -22.20
CA PRO A 6 9.59 6.06 -21.92
C PRO A 6 10.05 6.26 -20.45
N VAL A 7 10.44 5.19 -19.76
CA VAL A 7 10.99 5.28 -18.40
C VAL A 7 12.45 4.88 -18.46
N ASP A 8 13.33 5.83 -18.17
CA ASP A 8 14.77 5.62 -18.13
C ASP A 8 15.10 4.69 -16.95
N HIS A 9 15.52 3.46 -17.27
CA HIS A 9 15.99 2.50 -16.27
C HIS A 9 17.51 2.66 -16.14
N GLY A 10 17.92 3.58 -15.27
CA GLY A 10 19.29 3.61 -14.77
C GLY A 10 19.67 2.25 -14.17
N GLU A 11 20.82 1.76 -14.59
CA GLU A 11 21.37 0.43 -14.30
C GLU A 11 21.72 0.28 -12.80
N HIS A 12 20.71 -0.07 -11.99
CA HIS A 12 20.91 -0.53 -10.61
C HIS A 12 20.17 -1.84 -10.39
N SER A 13 20.96 -2.91 -10.30
CA SER A 13 20.56 -4.23 -9.83
C SER A 13 20.01 -4.10 -8.40
N GLY A 14 18.70 -4.19 -8.24
CA GLY A 14 18.03 -4.08 -6.95
C GLY A 14 16.58 -4.51 -7.05
N ASP A 15 16.22 -5.53 -6.26
CA ASP A 15 14.90 -6.13 -6.12
C ASP A 15 13.78 -5.09 -5.94
N ASN A 16 13.14 -4.67 -7.03
CA ASN A 16 11.94 -3.83 -6.96
C ASN A 16 10.71 -4.62 -7.39
N CYS A 17 10.34 -5.60 -6.55
CA CYS A 17 8.94 -5.95 -6.35
C CYS A 17 8.39 -5.15 -5.18
N PRO A 18 7.22 -4.51 -5.30
CA PRO A 18 6.59 -3.89 -4.15
C PRO A 18 6.23 -4.93 -3.07
N ILE A 19 6.08 -6.22 -3.44
CA ILE A 19 5.61 -7.29 -2.55
C ILE A 19 6.71 -8.35 -2.41
N GLY A 20 7.03 -8.76 -1.17
CA GLY A 20 7.99 -9.83 -0.92
C GLY A 20 7.37 -11.22 -0.80
N PRO A 21 8.18 -12.28 -0.65
CA PRO A 21 7.74 -13.67 -0.78
C PRO A 21 6.62 -14.07 0.20
N SER A 22 6.73 -13.67 1.47
CA SER A 22 5.72 -13.97 2.51
C SER A 22 4.44 -13.16 2.33
N ALA A 23 4.57 -11.87 2.01
CA ALA A 23 3.43 -11.01 1.68
C ALA A 23 2.61 -11.60 0.53
N ARG A 24 3.34 -12.10 -0.48
CA ARG A 24 2.79 -12.64 -1.71
C ARG A 24 2.01 -13.94 -1.53
N SER A 25 2.51 -14.89 -0.74
CA SER A 25 1.76 -16.11 -0.41
C SER A 25 0.48 -15.78 0.35
N THR A 26 0.55 -14.77 1.22
CA THR A 26 -0.62 -14.27 1.94
C THR A 26 -1.61 -13.62 0.97
N TRP A 27 -1.20 -12.71 0.09
CA TRP A 27 -2.07 -12.15 -0.96
C TRP A 27 -2.68 -13.25 -1.84
N ALA A 28 -1.91 -14.22 -2.32
CA ALA A 28 -2.43 -15.31 -3.13
C ALA A 28 -3.44 -16.18 -2.37
N SER A 29 -3.14 -16.52 -1.10
CA SER A 29 -4.04 -17.31 -0.26
C SER A 29 -5.31 -16.56 0.14
N LEU A 30 -5.21 -15.26 0.37
CA LEU A 30 -6.35 -14.42 0.75
C LEU A 30 -7.29 -14.20 -0.43
N PHE A 31 -6.79 -14.13 -1.66
CA PHE A 31 -7.58 -13.66 -2.81
C PHE A 31 -7.75 -14.67 -3.95
N SER A 32 -7.17 -15.87 -3.87
CA SER A 32 -7.45 -16.94 -4.84
C SER A 32 -8.70 -17.74 -4.43
N LYS A 33 -9.82 -17.47 -5.09
CA LYS A 33 -10.95 -18.42 -5.15
C LYS A 33 -10.87 -19.15 -6.49
N GLY A 34 -10.62 -20.46 -6.45
CA GLY A 34 -10.39 -21.25 -7.65
C GLY A 34 -11.61 -21.36 -8.58
N THR A 35 -11.38 -21.32 -9.89
CA THR A 35 -11.54 -22.42 -10.87
C THR A 35 -11.41 -21.87 -12.29
N SER A 36 -10.91 -22.72 -13.20
CA SER A 36 -10.53 -22.48 -14.61
C SER A 36 -9.15 -21.83 -14.83
N SER A 37 -8.37 -22.44 -15.73
CA SER A 37 -7.11 -21.91 -16.24
C SER A 37 -7.40 -21.14 -17.54
N PRO A 38 -7.57 -19.81 -17.52
CA PRO A 38 -7.46 -19.03 -18.73
C PRO A 38 -5.99 -18.99 -19.17
N ASN A 39 -5.76 -19.07 -20.47
CA ASN A 39 -4.44 -18.82 -21.04
C ASN A 39 -4.02 -17.37 -20.76
N SER A 40 -2.72 -17.13 -20.56
CA SER A 40 -2.16 -15.79 -20.28
C SER A 40 -2.47 -14.75 -21.36
N SER A 41 -2.88 -15.18 -22.56
CA SER A 41 -3.27 -14.34 -23.69
C SER A 41 -4.63 -13.64 -23.54
N SER A 42 -5.43 -13.97 -22.52
CA SER A 42 -6.74 -13.34 -22.27
C SER A 42 -6.76 -12.27 -21.16
N LEU A 43 -5.59 -11.89 -20.64
CA LEU A 43 -5.49 -10.88 -19.56
C LEU A 43 -5.72 -9.48 -20.09
N SER A 44 -6.47 -8.66 -19.35
CA SER A 44 -6.71 -7.27 -19.73
C SER A 44 -5.40 -6.48 -19.78
N THR A 45 -5.24 -5.69 -20.83
CA THR A 45 -4.16 -4.70 -20.97
C THR A 45 -4.60 -3.30 -20.54
N GLY A 46 -5.88 -3.10 -20.24
CA GLY A 46 -6.43 -1.85 -19.77
C GLY A 46 -5.82 -1.44 -18.43
N ARG A 47 -5.51 -0.16 -18.29
CA ARG A 47 -4.95 0.43 -17.07
C ARG A 47 -5.94 1.40 -16.45
N GLU A 48 -5.94 1.44 -15.12
CA GLU A 48 -6.80 2.31 -14.34
C GLU A 48 -5.99 3.51 -13.79
N VAL A 49 -6.56 4.70 -13.86
CA VAL A 49 -5.98 5.92 -13.27
C VAL A 49 -6.41 5.99 -11.81
N SER A 50 -5.44 6.10 -10.90
CA SER A 50 -5.68 6.20 -9.45
C SER A 50 -6.23 7.58 -9.06
N SER A 51 -6.76 7.69 -7.82
CA SER A 51 -7.04 9.01 -7.22
C SER A 51 -5.80 9.69 -6.63
N ILE A 52 -4.64 9.05 -6.71
CA ILE A 52 -3.41 9.48 -6.06
C ILE A 52 -2.65 10.46 -6.97
N PRO A 53 -2.50 11.74 -6.60
CA PRO A 53 -1.75 12.71 -7.38
C PRO A 53 -0.23 12.48 -7.31
N ARG A 54 0.44 12.72 -8.43
CA ARG A 54 1.89 12.75 -8.60
C ARG A 54 2.39 14.18 -8.43
N THR A 55 3.71 14.33 -8.27
CA THR A 55 4.36 15.65 -8.24
C THR A 55 4.25 16.43 -9.55
N SER A 56 3.95 15.76 -10.67
CA SER A 56 3.82 16.35 -12.00
C SER A 56 2.39 16.76 -12.38
N ASP A 57 1.52 16.98 -11.39
CA ASP A 57 0.10 17.35 -11.56
C ASP A 57 -0.78 16.34 -12.34
N ALA A 58 -0.27 15.13 -12.56
CA ALA A 58 -1.00 13.97 -13.08
C ALA A 58 -1.28 12.96 -11.96
N HIS A 59 -2.11 11.95 -12.22
CA HIS A 59 -2.37 10.87 -11.27
C HIS A 59 -1.47 9.65 -11.53
N TRP A 60 -1.26 8.81 -10.50
CA TRP A 60 -0.62 7.51 -10.67
C TRP A 60 -1.53 6.59 -11.49
N VAL A 61 -0.95 5.65 -12.23
CA VAL A 61 -1.70 4.72 -13.09
C VAL A 61 -1.34 3.30 -12.69
N TYR A 62 -2.34 2.53 -12.28
CA TYR A 62 -2.16 1.15 -11.87
C TYR A 62 -1.74 0.26 -13.04
N PRO A 63 -0.97 -0.81 -12.77
CA PRO A 63 -0.62 -1.79 -13.80
C PRO A 63 -1.87 -2.55 -14.26
N SER A 64 -1.91 -2.92 -15.54
CA SER A 64 -2.95 -3.82 -16.05
C SER A 64 -2.78 -5.25 -15.53
N GLU A 65 -3.80 -6.09 -15.69
CA GLU A 65 -3.74 -7.51 -15.33
C GLU A 65 -2.56 -8.22 -16.00
N ALA A 66 -2.35 -7.97 -17.30
CA ALA A 66 -1.23 -8.52 -18.06
C ALA A 66 0.12 -8.04 -17.51
N GLN A 67 0.24 -6.76 -17.14
CA GLN A 67 1.47 -6.21 -16.56
C GLN A 67 1.74 -6.78 -15.17
N PHE A 68 0.71 -6.91 -14.33
CA PHE A 68 0.81 -7.47 -12.99
C PHE A 68 1.20 -8.95 -13.05
N PHE A 69 0.54 -9.73 -13.92
CA PHE A 69 0.90 -11.12 -14.20
C PHE A 69 2.34 -11.25 -14.66
N ALA A 70 2.77 -10.48 -15.67
CA ALA A 70 4.13 -10.53 -16.18
C ALA A 70 5.18 -10.15 -15.12
N ALA A 71 4.87 -9.14 -14.29
CA ALA A 71 5.74 -8.73 -13.19
C ALA A 71 5.91 -9.83 -12.13
N MET A 72 4.84 -10.57 -11.84
CA MET A 72 4.94 -11.76 -11.00
C MET A 72 5.68 -12.89 -11.73
N ALA A 73 5.35 -13.21 -12.97
CA ALA A 73 5.99 -14.32 -13.70
C ALA A 73 7.52 -14.17 -13.76
N ARG A 74 8.03 -12.95 -14.01
CA ARG A 74 9.48 -12.64 -14.00
C ARG A 74 10.18 -12.96 -12.69
N LYS A 75 9.43 -13.04 -11.59
CA LYS A 75 9.96 -13.30 -10.24
C LYS A 75 9.87 -14.77 -9.85
N ASN A 76 9.65 -15.68 -10.82
CA ASN A 76 9.51 -17.14 -10.61
C ASN A 76 8.43 -17.48 -9.59
N HIS A 77 7.30 -16.82 -9.80
CA HIS A 77 6.26 -16.68 -8.81
C HIS A 77 4.96 -17.39 -9.25
N ASN A 78 5.02 -18.16 -10.33
CA ASN A 78 3.95 -19.00 -10.88
C ASN A 78 2.53 -18.41 -10.71
N PRO A 79 2.29 -17.16 -11.16
CA PRO A 79 0.97 -16.55 -11.03
C PRO A 79 -0.04 -17.29 -11.92
N LYS A 80 -1.29 -17.36 -11.48
CA LYS A 80 -2.38 -17.89 -12.31
C LYS A 80 -3.11 -16.74 -12.99
N ALA A 81 -3.27 -16.82 -14.31
CA ALA A 81 -3.99 -15.78 -15.05
C ALA A 81 -5.43 -15.60 -14.55
N ALA A 82 -6.08 -16.69 -14.11
CA ALA A 82 -7.45 -16.65 -13.57
C ALA A 82 -7.59 -15.70 -12.37
N ASP A 83 -6.58 -15.66 -11.51
CA ASP A 83 -6.65 -14.87 -10.27
C ASP A 83 -6.52 -13.37 -10.56
N MET A 84 -5.99 -12.95 -11.72
CA MET A 84 -5.64 -11.54 -11.98
C MET A 84 -6.88 -10.63 -12.00
N LYS A 85 -8.00 -11.16 -12.51
CA LYS A 85 -9.28 -10.45 -12.58
C LYS A 85 -9.85 -10.08 -11.22
N SER A 86 -9.46 -10.82 -10.17
CA SER A 86 -9.87 -10.54 -8.80
C SER A 86 -8.78 -9.81 -8.01
N ILE A 87 -7.52 -10.24 -8.16
CA ILE A 87 -6.39 -9.72 -7.37
C ILE A 87 -6.07 -8.26 -7.70
N VAL A 88 -6.09 -7.88 -8.98
CA VAL A 88 -5.66 -6.53 -9.39
C VAL A 88 -6.62 -5.44 -8.89
N PRO A 89 -7.95 -5.54 -9.09
CA PRO A 89 -8.88 -4.56 -8.53
C PRO A 89 -8.79 -4.43 -7.00
N ILE A 90 -8.58 -5.55 -6.29
CA ILE A 90 -8.41 -5.54 -4.83
C ILE A 90 -7.12 -4.80 -4.43
N HIS A 91 -6.01 -5.03 -5.11
CA HIS A 91 -4.77 -4.28 -4.86
C HIS A 91 -4.94 -2.79 -5.11
N ASN A 92 -5.61 -2.41 -6.20
CA ASN A 92 -5.91 -1.02 -6.51
C ASN A 92 -6.74 -0.40 -5.37
N ALA A 93 -7.83 -1.06 -4.95
CA ALA A 93 -8.67 -0.59 -3.84
C ALA A 93 -7.90 -0.47 -2.51
N VAL A 94 -6.98 -1.38 -2.23
CA VAL A 94 -6.12 -1.32 -1.03
C VAL A 94 -5.18 -0.11 -1.09
N ASN A 95 -4.61 0.20 -2.25
CA ASN A 95 -3.79 1.39 -2.43
C ASN A 95 -4.61 2.67 -2.24
N GLU A 96 -5.83 2.74 -2.77
CA GLU A 96 -6.74 3.87 -2.57
C GLU A 96 -7.13 4.05 -1.10
N ARG A 97 -7.34 2.95 -0.37
CA ARG A 97 -7.59 2.99 1.08
C ARG A 97 -6.37 3.47 1.85
N ALA A 98 -5.18 3.01 1.50
CA ALA A 98 -3.93 3.47 2.12
C ALA A 98 -3.72 4.98 1.88
N TRP A 99 -4.02 5.45 0.67
CA TRP A 99 -3.99 6.87 0.35
C TRP A 99 -4.98 7.69 1.18
N SER A 100 -6.20 7.20 1.35
CA SER A 100 -7.22 7.86 2.18
C SER A 100 -6.76 8.04 3.63
N GLU A 101 -6.08 7.04 4.21
CA GLU A 101 -5.49 7.15 5.54
C GLU A 101 -4.33 8.16 5.60
N VAL A 102 -3.50 8.25 4.56
CA VAL A 102 -2.47 9.29 4.45
C VAL A 102 -3.13 10.67 4.43
N LEU A 103 -4.17 10.86 3.63
CA LEU A 103 -4.93 12.12 3.59
C LEU A 103 -5.55 12.46 4.95
N ARG A 104 -6.03 11.45 5.70
CA ARG A 104 -6.52 11.64 7.07
C ARG A 104 -5.43 12.18 8.00
N TRP A 105 -4.20 11.67 7.89
CA TRP A 105 -3.07 12.19 8.65
C TRP A 105 -2.67 13.61 8.23
N GLU A 106 -2.81 13.96 6.95
CA GLU A 106 -2.47 15.27 6.40
C GLU A 106 -3.59 16.32 6.52
N ALA A 107 -4.79 15.92 6.92
CA ALA A 107 -5.95 16.79 7.03
C ALA A 107 -5.67 17.98 7.98
N GLY A 108 -6.00 19.19 7.53
CA GLY A 108 -5.81 20.42 8.29
C GLY A 108 -4.35 20.86 8.47
N ARG A 109 -3.41 20.29 7.70
CA ARG A 109 -1.99 20.64 7.77
C ARG A 109 -1.52 21.59 6.68
N GLY A 110 -2.43 22.25 5.95
CA GLY A 110 -2.08 23.30 4.98
C GLY A 110 -1.69 22.79 3.59
N GLY A 111 -1.96 21.52 3.26
CA GLY A 111 -1.73 21.00 1.91
C GLY A 111 -2.66 21.63 0.87
N GLU A 112 -3.86 22.01 1.30
CA GLU A 112 -4.85 22.75 0.52
C GLU A 112 -4.32 24.07 -0.06
N ASN A 113 -3.38 24.73 0.63
CA ASN A 113 -2.82 26.02 0.18
C ASN A 113 -1.86 25.88 -1.00
N CYS A 114 -1.42 24.66 -1.34
CA CYS A 114 -0.43 24.41 -2.38
C CYS A 114 -0.89 23.40 -3.44
N GLY A 115 -2.21 23.24 -3.61
CA GLY A 115 -2.77 22.31 -4.58
C GLY A 115 -2.84 20.85 -4.10
N GLY A 116 -2.80 20.63 -2.79
CA GLY A 116 -3.01 19.32 -2.17
C GLY A 116 -1.73 18.53 -1.89
N VAL A 117 -1.94 17.36 -1.30
CA VAL A 117 -0.91 16.41 -0.91
C VAL A 117 -0.56 15.51 -2.10
N LYS A 118 0.73 15.33 -2.42
CA LYS A 118 1.18 14.56 -3.60
C LYS A 118 2.04 13.36 -3.20
N LEU A 119 1.84 12.21 -3.84
CA LEU A 119 2.70 11.04 -3.65
C LEU A 119 3.95 11.16 -4.53
N VAL A 120 5.12 11.27 -3.89
CA VAL A 120 6.42 11.39 -4.56
C VAL A 120 6.91 10.03 -5.04
N ASN A 121 6.95 9.06 -4.13
CA ASN A 121 7.34 7.69 -4.43
C ASN A 121 6.77 6.72 -3.39
N PHE A 122 6.80 5.44 -3.73
CA PHE A 122 6.49 4.35 -2.82
C PHE A 122 7.57 3.27 -2.95
N LYS A 123 7.87 2.60 -1.84
CA LYS A 123 8.85 1.52 -1.79
C LYS A 123 8.33 0.36 -0.95
N GLY A 124 8.30 -0.83 -1.54
CA GLY A 124 8.04 -2.08 -0.83
C GLY A 124 9.19 -2.42 0.11
N ARG A 125 8.89 -2.83 1.34
CA ARG A 125 9.86 -3.27 2.35
C ARG A 125 9.39 -4.56 3.05
N PRO A 126 9.14 -5.64 2.29
CA PRO A 126 8.50 -6.85 2.82
C PRO A 126 9.34 -7.60 3.86
N ASN A 127 10.67 -7.41 3.87
CA ASN A 127 11.57 -8.05 4.83
C ASN A 127 11.84 -7.17 6.08
N ASP A 128 11.37 -5.92 6.09
CA ASP A 128 11.69 -4.97 7.16
C ASP A 128 10.52 -4.81 8.13
N ILE A 129 10.52 -5.55 9.24
CA ILE A 129 9.52 -5.34 10.30
C ILE A 129 9.76 -3.99 10.98
N SER A 130 8.73 -3.15 11.04
CA SER A 130 8.79 -1.83 11.69
C SER A 130 9.04 -1.96 13.21
N PRO A 131 9.66 -0.97 13.88
CA PRO A 131 9.94 -1.06 15.32
C PRO A 131 8.70 -1.33 16.18
N LYS A 132 7.57 -0.68 15.83
CA LYS A 132 6.26 -0.92 16.46
C LYS A 132 5.83 -2.38 16.26
N ALA A 133 5.88 -2.88 15.03
CA ALA A 133 5.50 -4.26 14.73
C ALA A 133 6.42 -5.27 15.44
N ARG A 134 7.73 -5.02 15.53
CA ARG A 134 8.67 -5.89 16.27
C ARG A 134 8.28 -6.02 17.75
N LEU A 135 7.96 -4.90 18.40
CA LEU A 135 7.51 -4.91 19.78
C LEU A 135 6.16 -5.62 19.95
N MET A 136 5.19 -5.36 19.06
CA MET A 136 3.88 -6.01 19.11
C MET A 136 3.99 -7.53 18.87
N THR A 137 4.85 -7.97 17.96
CA THR A 137 5.12 -9.39 17.74
C THR A 137 5.78 -10.03 18.96
N LEU A 138 6.67 -9.32 19.65
CA LEU A 138 7.23 -9.81 20.91
C LEU A 138 6.16 -9.99 22.00
N LEU A 139 5.11 -9.16 21.98
CA LEU A 139 3.95 -9.26 22.88
C LEU A 139 2.88 -10.27 22.41
N GLY A 140 3.15 -11.06 21.36
CA GLY A 140 2.26 -12.12 20.89
C GLY A 140 1.23 -11.69 19.84
N TYR A 141 1.30 -10.46 19.32
CA TYR A 141 0.45 -10.02 18.21
C TYR A 141 1.00 -10.50 16.85
N THR A 142 0.11 -10.69 15.88
CA THR A 142 0.49 -11.10 14.52
C THR A 142 1.34 -10.03 13.84
N ALA A 143 2.50 -10.41 13.31
CA ALA A 143 3.35 -9.52 12.52
C ALA A 143 2.66 -9.11 11.20
N PRO A 144 2.94 -7.92 10.64
CA PRO A 144 2.43 -7.55 9.34
C PRO A 144 3.01 -8.47 8.27
N PHE A 145 2.17 -8.86 7.31
CA PHE A 145 2.60 -9.73 6.22
C PHE A 145 3.29 -8.94 5.11
N ASP A 146 3.01 -7.65 5.00
CA ASP A 146 3.61 -6.74 4.02
C ASP A 146 3.85 -5.36 4.64
N ARG A 147 4.84 -4.63 4.13
CA ARG A 147 5.12 -3.26 4.57
C ARG A 147 5.53 -2.41 3.38
N HIS A 148 4.97 -1.20 3.31
CA HIS A 148 5.34 -0.19 2.35
C HIS A 148 5.73 1.11 3.04
N ASP A 149 6.73 1.78 2.47
CA ASP A 149 7.10 3.14 2.83
C ASP A 149 6.68 4.07 1.69
N TRP A 150 5.84 5.06 1.97
CA TRP A 150 5.39 6.06 0.99
C TRP A 150 5.99 7.41 1.34
N VAL A 151 6.53 8.13 0.36
CA VAL A 151 7.01 9.50 0.55
C VAL A 151 6.03 10.45 -0.09
N VAL A 152 5.52 11.35 0.73
CA VAL A 152 4.49 12.32 0.39
C VAL A 152 5.09 13.71 0.45
N ASP A 153 4.69 14.58 -0.46
CA ASP A 153 5.04 15.99 -0.47
C ASP A 153 3.80 16.84 -0.17
N ARG A 154 3.93 17.69 0.86
CA ARG A 154 2.95 18.71 1.25
C ARG A 154 3.65 20.06 1.20
N CYS A 155 3.37 20.86 0.18
CA CYS A 155 3.92 22.21 0.02
C CYS A 155 5.46 22.27 0.11
N GLY A 156 6.17 21.26 -0.41
CA GLY A 156 7.63 21.15 -0.29
C GLY A 156 8.12 20.45 1.00
N THR A 157 7.23 20.16 1.94
CA THR A 157 7.54 19.34 3.12
C THR A 157 7.36 17.87 2.78
N ARG A 158 8.47 17.12 2.77
CA ARG A 158 8.44 15.68 2.51
C ARG A 158 8.28 14.88 3.80
N VAL A 159 7.21 14.11 3.87
CA VAL A 159 6.92 13.22 5.00
C VAL A 159 6.90 11.78 4.51
N ARG A 160 7.64 10.91 5.18
CA ARG A 160 7.60 9.48 4.92
C ARG A 160 6.52 8.83 5.79
N TYR A 161 5.69 8.00 5.19
CA TYR A 161 4.68 7.18 5.85
C TYR A 161 5.11 5.73 5.86
N VAL A 162 4.87 5.04 6.98
CA VAL A 162 4.99 3.60 7.12
C VAL A 162 3.58 3.01 7.10
N ILE A 163 3.38 2.04 6.20
CA ILE A 163 2.11 1.36 5.98
C ILE A 163 2.36 -0.12 6.20
N ASP A 164 1.89 -0.64 7.33
CA ASP A 164 1.96 -2.07 7.65
C ASP A 164 0.62 -2.73 7.31
N PHE A 165 0.66 -3.86 6.60
CA PHE A 165 -0.52 -4.63 6.19
C PHE A 165 -0.66 -5.87 7.08
N TYR A 166 -1.82 -6.03 7.70
CA TYR A 166 -2.14 -7.15 8.59
C TYR A 166 -3.32 -7.95 8.05
N THR A 167 -3.23 -9.27 8.21
CA THR A 167 -4.37 -10.16 7.98
C THR A 167 -5.39 -9.90 9.08
N GLY A 168 -6.62 -9.54 8.73
CA GLY A 168 -7.68 -9.40 9.71
C GLY A 168 -8.07 -10.77 10.28
N ARG A 169 -8.56 -10.78 11.52
CA ARG A 169 -9.28 -11.95 12.05
C ARG A 169 -10.65 -11.92 11.38
N GLY A 170 -10.93 -12.89 10.51
CA GLY A 170 -12.26 -13.01 9.89
C GLY A 170 -13.32 -13.15 10.97
N ALA A 171 -14.41 -12.38 10.87
CA ALA A 171 -15.65 -12.78 11.53
C ALA A 171 -16.13 -14.09 10.87
N ALA A 172 -17.01 -14.85 11.50
CA ALA A 172 -17.47 -16.17 11.04
C ALA A 172 -18.14 -16.24 9.64
N SER A 173 -18.11 -15.17 8.83
CA SER A 173 -18.45 -15.18 7.40
C SER A 173 -17.18 -15.22 6.56
N SER A 174 -17.26 -15.81 5.37
CA SER A 174 -16.18 -16.02 4.40
C SER A 174 -15.58 -14.74 3.78
N ASP A 175 -15.57 -13.62 4.50
CA ASP A 175 -15.06 -12.33 4.07
C ASP A 175 -13.62 -12.14 4.55
N VAL A 176 -12.74 -11.91 3.58
CA VAL A 176 -11.33 -11.62 3.80
C VAL A 176 -11.22 -10.23 4.42
N SER A 177 -10.99 -10.16 5.73
CA SER A 177 -10.73 -8.89 6.41
C SER A 177 -9.23 -8.59 6.39
N PHE A 178 -8.87 -7.33 6.12
CA PHE A 178 -7.50 -6.83 6.22
C PHE A 178 -7.48 -5.51 6.98
N TYR A 179 -6.40 -5.30 7.71
CA TYR A 179 -6.17 -4.10 8.51
C TYR A 179 -4.91 -3.38 8.05
N LEU A 180 -5.01 -2.06 7.96
CA LEU A 180 -3.93 -1.16 7.55
C LEU A 180 -3.52 -0.32 8.75
N ASP A 181 -2.24 -0.36 9.11
CA ASP A 181 -1.66 0.58 10.07
C ASP A 181 -0.82 1.59 9.30
N VAL A 182 -1.42 2.74 9.01
CA VAL A 182 -0.79 3.87 8.32
C VAL A 182 -0.38 4.92 9.34
N ARG A 183 0.89 5.31 9.30
CA ARG A 183 1.43 6.32 10.23
C ARG A 183 2.64 7.06 9.67
N PRO A 184 2.83 8.34 10.03
CA PRO A 184 4.07 9.06 9.71
C PRO A 184 5.27 8.34 10.29
N ALA A 185 6.39 8.27 9.58
CA ALA A 185 7.65 7.79 10.10
C ALA A 185 8.19 8.76 11.15
N ILE A 186 8.96 8.27 12.12
CA ILE A 186 9.59 9.08 13.17
C ILE A 186 11.05 9.39 12.85
N ASP A 187 11.37 9.50 11.56
CA ASP A 187 12.72 9.82 11.06
C ASP A 187 12.99 11.32 11.00
N ASN A 188 11.96 12.15 11.10
CA ASN A 188 12.09 13.60 11.16
C ASN A 188 11.12 14.21 12.19
N TRP A 189 11.36 15.50 12.50
CA TRP A 189 10.58 16.24 13.48
C TRP A 189 9.11 16.36 13.11
N GLU A 190 8.80 16.51 11.81
CA GLU A 190 7.42 16.62 11.35
C GLU A 190 6.64 15.34 11.64
N GLY A 191 7.18 14.18 11.27
CA GLY A 191 6.53 12.90 11.53
C GLY A 191 6.36 12.59 13.02
N LEU A 192 7.31 13.00 13.87
CA LEU A 192 7.16 12.93 15.33
C LEU A 192 6.05 13.87 15.83
N ARG A 193 6.05 15.13 15.40
CA ARG A 193 5.02 16.13 15.73
C ARG A 193 3.64 15.66 15.32
N MET A 194 3.50 15.09 14.12
CA MET A 194 2.24 14.56 13.61
C MET A 194 1.70 13.46 14.53
N ARG A 195 2.56 12.51 14.93
CA ARG A 195 2.15 11.43 15.83
C ARG A 195 1.72 11.93 17.20
N LEU A 196 2.50 12.84 17.81
CA LEU A 196 2.15 13.41 19.11
C LEU A 196 0.84 14.19 19.02
N GLY A 197 0.68 15.08 18.04
CA GLY A 197 -0.56 15.84 17.84
C GLY A 197 -1.80 14.94 17.73
N ASN A 198 -1.74 13.90 16.91
CA ASN A 198 -2.87 12.98 16.74
C ASN A 198 -3.18 12.14 18.00
N THR A 199 -2.18 11.85 18.85
CA THR A 199 -2.44 11.21 20.15
C THR A 199 -3.06 12.17 21.17
N PHE A 200 -2.69 13.46 21.13
CA PHE A 200 -3.30 14.48 21.97
C PHE A 200 -4.73 14.79 21.54
N ASP A 201 -5.02 14.87 20.24
CA ASP A 201 -6.38 15.03 19.72
C ASP A 201 -7.25 13.82 20.11
N GLY A 202 -6.75 12.58 19.93
CA GLY A 202 -7.47 11.37 20.34
C GLY A 202 -7.69 11.22 21.85
N LEU A 203 -6.82 11.81 22.68
CA LEU A 203 -6.87 11.71 24.15
C LEU A 203 -7.61 12.88 24.82
N PHE A 204 -7.62 14.07 24.20
CA PHE A 204 -8.15 15.31 24.79
C PHE A 204 -9.20 16.04 23.91
N GLY A 205 -9.46 15.62 22.67
CA GLY A 205 -10.31 16.35 21.73
C GLY A 205 -11.11 15.48 20.75
N LEU A 206 -12.38 15.21 21.09
CA LEU A 206 -13.50 15.03 20.15
C LEU A 206 -13.19 14.37 18.78
N GLN A 207 -13.30 13.04 18.69
CA GLN A 207 -13.84 12.44 17.46
C GLN A 207 -14.83 11.31 17.78
N ASN A 208 -16.09 11.64 17.51
CA ASN A 208 -17.21 10.74 17.36
C ASN A 208 -16.95 9.76 16.21
N SER A 209 -16.33 8.61 16.49
CA SER A 209 -16.28 7.44 15.61
C SER A 209 -16.06 6.20 16.46
N GLY A 210 -17.10 5.36 16.57
CA GLY A 210 -17.13 4.15 17.38
C GLY A 210 -16.16 3.07 16.90
N ALA A 211 -14.91 3.15 17.36
CA ALA A 211 -13.98 2.04 17.32
C ALA A 211 -13.42 1.82 18.72
N ALA A 212 -14.07 0.93 19.47
CA ALA A 212 -13.52 0.41 20.72
C ALA A 212 -12.28 -0.46 20.42
N PRO A 213 -11.21 -0.38 21.21
CA PRO A 213 -10.10 -1.32 21.12
C PRO A 213 -10.55 -2.72 21.62
N PRO A 214 -10.13 -3.82 20.98
CA PRO A 214 -10.48 -5.16 21.46
C PRO A 214 -9.71 -5.50 22.73
N SER A 215 -10.45 -5.93 23.76
CA SER A 215 -9.96 -6.74 24.89
C SER A 215 -9.55 -8.14 24.44
#